data_AF-A0A816H0L0-F1
#
_entry.id   AF-A0A816H0L0-F1
#
_cell.length_a   1.000
_cell.length_b   1.000
_cell.length_c   1.000
_cell.angle_alpha   90.00
_cell.angle_beta   90.00
_cell.angle_gamma   90.00
#
_symmetry.space_group_name_H-M   'P 1'
#
loop_
_entity.id
_entity.type
_entity.pdbx_description
1 polymer ?
#
loop_
_entity_poly.entity_id
_entity_poly.type
_entity_poly.pdbx_seq_one_letter_code
_entity_poly.pdbx_strand_id
1 'polypeptide(L)'
;MHFSIIFFLFLFKNLNIAFCNVTVQIAVLLPTDPQLPFAMQKVKPAIDLAVKEVDKRQLLINGKSLSVHYGDTNSSYIVGPLLAIDFYAKKQAAVFLGPVDGPGLAAVSR
;
A
#
# COMPACT_ATOMS: atom_id res chain seq x y z
N MET A 1 17.69 29.31 39.70
CA MET A 1 16.91 29.19 38.45
C MET A 1 17.75 28.79 37.22
N HIS A 2 19.04 29.11 37.16
CA HIS A 2 19.90 28.83 35.99
C HIS A 2 20.17 27.34 35.72
N PHE A 3 20.26 26.52 36.77
CA PHE A 3 20.57 25.08 36.66
C PHE A 3 19.42 24.28 36.00
N SER A 4 18.18 24.71 36.22
CA SER A 4 16.99 24.04 35.67
C SER A 4 16.88 24.21 34.16
N ILE A 5 17.35 25.34 33.62
CA ILE A 5 17.30 25.64 32.18
C ILE A 5 18.32 24.79 31.41
N ILE A 6 19.51 24.61 31.98
CA ILE A 6 20.58 23.79 31.40
C ILE A 6 20.16 22.32 31.35
N PHE A 7 19.50 21.83 32.41
CA PHE A 7 18.94 20.48 32.46
C PHE A 7 17.85 20.27 31.40
N PHE A 8 16.97 21.26 31.20
CA PHE A 8 15.93 21.22 30.17
C PHE A 8 16.51 21.23 28.75
N LEU A 9 17.53 22.05 28.49
CA LEU A 9 18.24 22.08 27.20
C LEU A 9 18.98 20.77 26.90
N PHE A 10 19.54 20.13 27.93
CA PHE A 10 20.19 18.82 27.80
C PHE A 10 19.18 17.69 27.46
N LEU A 11 17.97 17.77 28.02
CA LEU A 11 16.87 16.86 27.70
C LEU A 11 16.41 16.99 26.24
N PHE A 12 16.26 18.22 25.73
CA PHE A 12 15.85 18.44 24.34
C PHE A 12 16.93 18.02 23.31
N LYS A 13 18.21 18.15 23.66
CA LYS A 13 19.32 17.76 22.77
C LYS A 13 19.40 16.25 22.51
N ASN A 14 18.86 15.42 23.40
CA ASN A 14 18.92 13.96 23.31
C ASN A 14 17.67 13.34 22.68
N LEU A 15 16.73 14.14 22.17
CA LEU A 15 15.54 13.65 21.49
C LEU A 15 15.89 13.21 20.06
N ASN A 16 16.50 12.03 19.92
CA ASN A 16 16.62 11.35 18.63
C ASN A 16 15.24 10.77 18.27
N ILE A 17 14.44 11.54 17.53
CA ILE A 17 13.19 11.04 16.95
C ILE A 17 13.57 10.08 15.81
N ALA A 18 13.56 8.78 16.09
CA ALA A 18 13.73 7.76 15.06
C ALA A 18 12.48 7.74 14.17
N PHE A 19 12.56 8.36 12.99
CA PHE A 19 11.55 8.19 11.95
C PHE A 19 11.71 6.79 11.37
N CYS A 20 10.79 5.88 11.73
CA CYS A 20 10.69 4.57 11.10
C CYS A 20 10.03 4.76 9.72
N ASN A 21 10.81 4.56 8.65
CA ASN A 21 10.30 4.64 7.29
C ASN A 21 9.46 3.38 6.98
N VAL A 22 8.19 3.41 7.40
CA VAL A 22 7.26 2.29 7.24
C VAL A 22 6.65 2.35 5.85
N THR A 23 6.94 1.35 5.02
CA THR A 23 6.29 1.18 3.71
C THR A 23 4.99 0.40 3.87
N VAL A 24 3.88 0.99 3.42
CA VAL A 24 2.58 0.33 3.31
C VAL A 24 2.54 -0.43 1.99
N GLN A 25 2.35 -1.74 2.08
CA GLN A 25 2.31 -2.66 0.94
C GLN A 25 0.86 -2.79 0.45
N ILE A 26 0.61 -2.48 -0.81
CA ILE A 26 -0.72 -2.57 -1.42
C ILE A 26 -0.65 -3.64 -2.51
N ALA A 27 -1.50 -4.65 -2.43
CA ALA A 27 -1.65 -5.63 -3.50
C ALA A 27 -2.89 -5.32 -4.35
N VAL A 28 -2.72 -5.30 -5.66
CA VAL A 28 -3.77 -5.00 -6.64
C VAL A 28 -3.99 -6.25 -7.48
N LEU A 29 -5.21 -6.77 -7.45
CA LEU A 29 -5.61 -7.97 -8.19
C LEU A 29 -6.62 -7.56 -9.27
N LEU A 30 -6.22 -7.61 -10.53
CA LEU A 30 -7.06 -7.20 -11.67
C LEU A 30 -6.75 -8.07 -12.89
N PRO A 31 -7.74 -8.36 -13.75
CA PRO A 31 -7.50 -9.08 -15.00
C PRO A 31 -6.78 -8.20 -16.03
N THR A 32 -6.03 -8.82 -16.93
CA THR A 32 -5.39 -8.14 -18.08
C THR A 32 -6.26 -8.07 -19.34
N ASP A 33 -7.49 -8.60 -19.31
CA ASP A 33 -8.40 -8.57 -20.46
C ASP A 33 -8.81 -7.12 -20.81
N PRO A 34 -8.41 -6.59 -21.98
CA PRO A 34 -8.68 -5.21 -22.36
C PRO A 34 -10.17 -4.91 -22.62
N GLN A 35 -11.03 -5.92 -22.75
CA GLN A 35 -12.48 -5.73 -22.91
C GLN A 35 -13.13 -5.27 -21.59
N LEU A 36 -12.53 -5.62 -20.45
CA LEU A 36 -13.08 -5.26 -19.14
C LEU A 36 -12.80 -3.78 -18.83
N PRO A 37 -13.75 -3.06 -18.21
CA PRO A 37 -13.56 -1.65 -17.85
C PRO A 37 -12.48 -1.47 -16.78
N PHE A 38 -12.27 -2.47 -15.92
CA PHE A 38 -11.28 -2.50 -14.85
C PHE A 38 -10.01 -3.29 -15.22
N ALA A 39 -9.75 -3.48 -16.52
CA ALA A 39 -8.53 -4.11 -17.00
C ALA A 39 -7.29 -3.46 -16.40
N MET A 40 -6.28 -4.26 -16.05
CA MET A 40 -5.08 -3.78 -15.39
C MET A 40 -4.38 -2.69 -16.20
N GLN A 41 -4.36 -2.75 -17.53
CA GLN A 41 -3.76 -1.71 -18.39
C GLN A 41 -4.49 -0.37 -18.29
N LYS A 42 -5.77 -0.36 -17.90
CA LYS A 42 -6.59 0.85 -17.74
C LYS A 42 -6.50 1.41 -16.32
N VAL A 43 -6.46 0.53 -15.31
CA VAL A 43 -6.49 0.94 -13.89
C VAL A 43 -5.09 1.25 -13.35
N LYS A 44 -4.07 0.49 -13.74
CA LYS A 44 -2.67 0.70 -13.32
C LYS A 44 -2.19 2.15 -13.48
N PRO A 45 -2.38 2.85 -14.61
CA PRO A 45 -1.94 4.24 -14.74
C PRO A 45 -2.64 5.17 -13.75
N ALA A 46 -3.91 4.95 -13.44
CA ALA A 46 -4.64 5.75 -12.45
C ALA A 46 -4.09 5.52 -11.02
N ILE A 47 -3.78 4.28 -10.66
CA ILE A 47 -3.14 3.95 -9.37
C ILE A 47 -1.74 4.57 -9.31
N ASP A 48 -0.94 4.44 -10.35
CA ASP A 48 0.42 5.00 -10.39
C ASP A 48 0.40 6.54 -10.25
N LEU A 49 -0.60 7.22 -10.86
CA LEU A 49 -0.81 8.66 -10.67
C LEU A 49 -1.26 8.99 -9.25
N ALA A 50 -2.17 8.21 -8.67
CA ALA A 50 -2.63 8.41 -7.30
C ALA A 50 -1.49 8.26 -6.28
N VAL A 51 -0.63 7.24 -6.43
CA VAL A 51 0.55 7.04 -5.57
C VAL A 51 1.50 8.23 -5.67
N LYS A 52 1.77 8.71 -6.90
CA LYS A 52 2.60 9.92 -7.11
C LYS A 52 2.01 11.15 -6.46
N GLU A 53 0.71 11.37 -6.57
CA GLU A 53 0.04 12.53 -5.95
C GLU A 53 0.01 12.44 -4.42
N VAL A 54 -0.17 11.24 -3.86
CA VAL A 54 -0.09 11.01 -2.41
C VAL A 54 1.30 11.33 -1.88
N ASP A 55 2.35 10.88 -2.57
CA ASP A 55 3.73 11.14 -2.22
C ASP A 55 4.08 12.64 -2.36
N LYS A 56 3.76 13.24 -3.51
CA LYS A 56 3.99 14.66 -3.80
C LYS A 56 3.33 15.60 -2.79
N ARG A 57 2.11 15.27 -2.35
CA ARG A 57 1.36 16.06 -1.37
C ARG A 57 1.69 15.70 0.09
N GLN A 58 2.59 14.73 0.30
CA GLN A 58 2.98 14.23 1.62
C GLN A 58 1.76 13.85 2.48
N LEU A 59 0.75 13.23 1.86
CA LEU A 59 -0.51 12.89 2.55
C LEU A 59 -0.34 11.73 3.55
N LEU A 60 0.81 11.06 3.51
CA LEU A 60 1.12 9.94 4.39
C LEU A 60 1.67 10.47 5.72
N ILE A 61 0.92 10.20 6.78
CA ILE A 61 1.31 10.55 8.15
C ILE A 61 2.60 9.80 8.51
N ASN A 62 3.54 10.47 9.17
CA ASN A 62 4.81 9.93 9.69
C ASN A 62 5.82 9.47 8.62
N GLY A 63 5.82 10.07 7.43
CA GLY A 63 6.85 9.79 6.41
C GLY A 63 6.80 8.35 5.89
N LYS A 64 5.62 7.72 5.93
CA LYS A 64 5.39 6.41 5.32
C LYS A 64 5.50 6.50 3.80
N SER A 65 5.88 5.39 3.16
CA SER A 65 5.88 5.25 1.70
C SER A 65 4.83 4.22 1.26
N LEU A 66 4.38 4.28 0.01
CA LEU A 66 3.52 3.25 -0.59
C LEU A 66 4.34 2.37 -1.54
N SER A 67 4.09 1.07 -1.51
CA SER A 67 4.58 0.13 -2.52
C SER A 67 3.41 -0.68 -3.04
N VAL A 68 3.27 -0.73 -4.37
CA VAL A 68 2.13 -1.38 -5.03
C VAL A 68 2.62 -2.61 -5.79
N HIS A 69 2.01 -3.75 -5.51
CA HIS A 69 2.22 -5.03 -6.19
C HIS A 69 1.01 -5.36 -7.03
N TYR A 70 1.21 -5.78 -8.27
CA TYR A 70 0.13 -6.09 -9.20
C TYR A 70 0.13 -7.59 -9.51
N GLY A 71 -1.06 -8.21 -9.51
CA GLY A 71 -1.28 -9.59 -9.89
C GLY A 71 -2.41 -9.71 -10.89
N ASP A 72 -2.16 -10.44 -11.98
CA ASP A 72 -3.17 -10.74 -12.99
C ASP A 72 -4.07 -11.88 -12.52
N THR A 73 -5.37 -11.62 -12.37
CA THR A 73 -6.33 -12.65 -11.97
C THR A 73 -6.72 -13.57 -13.12
N ASN A 74 -6.39 -13.20 -14.36
CA ASN A 74 -6.81 -13.90 -15.59
C ASN A 74 -8.33 -14.19 -15.63
N SER A 75 -9.13 -13.34 -14.97
CA SER A 75 -10.58 -13.51 -14.76
C SER A 75 -10.96 -14.90 -14.21
N SER A 76 -10.06 -15.52 -13.44
CA SER A 76 -10.21 -16.87 -12.92
C SER A 76 -10.61 -16.86 -11.45
N TYR A 77 -11.60 -17.69 -11.14
CA TYR A 77 -12.11 -17.91 -9.78
C TYR A 77 -11.11 -18.61 -8.85
N ILE A 78 -10.03 -19.20 -9.37
CA ILE A 78 -8.97 -19.86 -8.57
C ILE A 78 -7.75 -18.96 -8.44
N VAL A 79 -7.34 -18.28 -9.52
CA VAL A 79 -6.07 -17.55 -9.58
C VAL A 79 -6.10 -16.32 -8.67
N GLY A 80 -7.22 -15.58 -8.63
CA GLY A 80 -7.36 -14.40 -7.77
C GLY A 80 -7.11 -14.70 -6.28
N PRO A 81 -7.82 -15.67 -5.68
CA PRO A 81 -7.59 -16.06 -4.29
C PRO A 81 -6.19 -16.61 -4.02
N LEU A 82 -5.64 -17.41 -4.93
CA LEU A 82 -4.28 -17.95 -4.77
C LEU A 82 -3.23 -16.84 -4.75
N LEU A 83 -3.34 -15.86 -5.65
CA LEU A 83 -2.48 -14.68 -5.65
C LEU A 83 -2.65 -13.84 -4.38
N ALA A 84 -3.87 -13.70 -3.87
CA ALA A 84 -4.12 -12.98 -2.61
C ALA A 84 -3.40 -13.65 -1.44
N ILE A 85 -3.47 -14.98 -1.34
CA ILE A 85 -2.75 -15.77 -0.32
C ILE A 85 -1.25 -15.60 -0.47
N ASP A 86 -0.72 -15.68 -1.70
CA ASP A 86 0.71 -15.50 -1.97
C ASP A 86 1.20 -14.11 -1.55
N PHE A 87 0.45 -13.05 -1.88
CA PHE A 87 0.78 -11.68 -1.47
C PHE A 87 0.74 -11.52 0.05
N TYR A 88 -0.25 -12.12 0.72
CA TYR A 88 -0.32 -12.11 2.18
C TYR A 88 0.88 -12.85 2.80
N ALA A 89 1.18 -14.07 2.35
CA ALA A 89 2.28 -14.89 2.86
C ALA A 89 3.65 -14.22 2.65
N LYS A 90 3.83 -13.49 1.55
CA LYS A 90 5.05 -12.74 1.23
C LYS A 90 5.13 -11.36 1.92
N LYS A 91 4.14 -11.00 2.76
CA LYS A 91 4.02 -9.67 3.38
C LYS A 91 4.00 -8.52 2.37
N GLN A 92 3.43 -8.78 1.18
CA GLN A 92 3.28 -7.83 0.07
C GLN A 92 1.89 -7.19 0.04
N ALA A 93 1.02 -7.53 0.98
CA ALA A 93 -0.32 -6.96 1.11
C ALA A 93 -0.61 -6.60 2.57
N ALA A 94 -0.57 -5.31 2.88
CA ALA A 94 -1.25 -4.73 4.04
C ALA A 94 -2.68 -4.31 3.68
N VAL A 95 -2.92 -3.98 2.41
CA VAL A 95 -4.24 -3.64 1.85
C VAL A 95 -4.38 -4.31 0.48
N PHE A 96 -5.58 -4.80 0.16
CA PHE A 96 -5.93 -5.32 -1.15
C PHE A 96 -6.83 -4.35 -1.92
N LEU A 97 -6.58 -4.18 -3.22
CA LEU A 97 -7.47 -3.52 -4.17
C LEU A 97 -7.88 -4.53 -5.25
N GLY A 98 -9.17 -4.85 -5.30
CA GLY A 98 -9.69 -5.95 -6.13
C GLY A 98 -9.56 -7.32 -5.43
N PRO A 99 -9.96 -8.43 -6.09
CA PRO A 99 -10.45 -8.54 -7.47
C PRO A 99 -11.80 -7.86 -7.69
N VAL A 100 -12.11 -7.42 -8.91
CA VAL A 100 -13.40 -6.75 -9.23
C VAL A 100 -14.37 -7.70 -9.95
N ASP A 101 -13.85 -8.79 -10.51
CA ASP A 101 -14.63 -9.85 -11.13
C ASP A 101 -15.42 -10.65 -10.08
N GLY A 102 -16.73 -10.80 -10.34
CA GLY A 102 -17.74 -11.22 -9.34
C GLY A 102 -17.35 -12.38 -8.41
N PRO A 103 -16.91 -13.54 -8.92
CA PRO A 103 -16.56 -14.66 -8.05
C PRO A 103 -15.21 -14.49 -7.34
N GLY A 104 -14.24 -13.80 -7.93
CA GLY A 104 -12.93 -13.52 -7.32
C GLY A 104 -13.03 -12.53 -6.16
N LEU A 105 -13.88 -11.51 -6.28
CA LEU A 105 -14.14 -10.53 -5.24
C LEU A 105 -14.69 -11.17 -3.96
N ALA A 106 -15.61 -12.14 -4.10
CA ALA A 106 -16.27 -12.79 -2.96
C ALA A 106 -15.29 -13.57 -2.05
N ALA A 107 -14.21 -14.10 -2.62
CA ALA A 107 -13.22 -14.88 -1.89
C ALA A 107 -12.15 -14.02 -1.19
N VAL A 108 -11.85 -12.83 -1.72
CA VAL A 108 -10.79 -11.95 -1.19
C VAL A 108 -11.32 -10.91 -0.18
N SER A 109 -12.64 -10.68 -0.16
CA SER A 109 -13.28 -9.64 0.68
C SER A 109 -13.66 -10.08 2.11
N ARG A 110 -13.23 -11.28 2.55
CA ARG A 110 -13.50 -11.82 3.88
C ARG A 110 -12.28 -11.85 4.79
#